data_AF-B4GX30-F1
#
_entry.id   AF-B4GX30-F1
#
_cell.length_a   1.000
_cell.length_b   1.000
_cell.length_c   1.000
_cell.angle_alpha   90.00
_cell.angle_beta   90.00
_cell.angle_gamma   90.00
#
_symmetry.space_group_name_H-M   'P 1'
#
loop_
_entity.id
_entity.type
_entity.pdbx_description
1 polymer ?
#
loop_
_entity_poly.entity_id
_entity_poly.type
_entity_poly.pdbx_seq_one_letter_code
_entity_poly.pdbx_strand_id
1 'polypeptide(L)'
;MELLRWSKTLKLVYYSSLTTFLVEANKQLAGIYDQVVLAQLQNELRGSNDVFKRLKLGDASQKRQLERIPRLGYDALDGMELTQVNALASNMSDSYRNVLHCAYKQPKNGTLRLIPEVQAIFQESRDLDEIEYYWLEWRQRTGLATRDQFVALMKLYKNTAQLNGYPRAEDYWFRSLDQKS
;
A
#
# COMPACT_ATOMS: atom_id res chain seq x y z
N MET A 1 -6.67 37.07 -34.98
CA MET A 1 -5.42 36.30 -34.75
C MET A 1 -5.40 35.53 -33.42
N GLU A 2 -6.12 35.96 -32.37
CA GLU A 2 -6.07 35.30 -31.06
C GLU A 2 -6.77 33.93 -30.98
N LEU A 3 -7.93 33.74 -31.62
CA LEU A 3 -8.69 32.47 -31.56
C LEU A 3 -7.90 31.26 -32.09
N LEU A 4 -7.07 31.46 -33.13
CA LEU A 4 -6.18 30.43 -33.67
C LEU A 4 -5.01 30.12 -32.71
N ARG A 5 -4.59 31.10 -31.91
CA ARG A 5 -3.56 30.94 -30.90
C ARG A 5 -4.06 30.07 -29.75
N TRP A 6 -5.26 30.39 -29.23
CA TRP A 6 -5.94 29.61 -28.18
C TRP A 6 -6.27 28.18 -28.61
N SER A 7 -6.70 27.98 -29.87
CA SER A 7 -6.93 26.64 -30.43
C SER A 7 -5.66 25.80 -30.50
N LYS A 8 -4.53 26.39 -30.91
CA LYS A 8 -3.24 25.69 -30.94
C LYS A 8 -2.72 25.37 -29.55
N THR A 9 -2.81 26.30 -28.59
CA THR A 9 -2.40 26.04 -27.20
C THR A 9 -3.29 25.01 -26.52
N LEU A 10 -4.62 25.05 -26.71
CA LEU A 10 -5.53 24.03 -26.16
C LEU A 10 -5.24 22.64 -26.71
N LYS A 11 -4.99 22.51 -28.03
CA LYS A 11 -4.56 21.23 -28.61
C LYS A 11 -3.23 20.77 -28.03
N LEU A 12 -2.23 21.63 -27.95
CA LEU A 12 -0.91 21.28 -27.39
C LEU A 12 -0.98 20.83 -25.93
N VAL A 13 -1.76 21.52 -25.10
CA VAL A 13 -1.96 21.17 -23.68
C VAL A 13 -2.74 19.87 -23.55
N TYR A 14 -3.78 19.66 -24.36
CA TYR A 14 -4.54 18.41 -24.38
C TYR A 14 -3.67 17.22 -24.81
N TYR A 15 -2.92 17.36 -25.90
CA TYR A 15 -1.99 16.32 -26.36
C TYR A 15 -0.89 16.03 -25.34
N SER A 16 -0.28 17.05 -24.70
CA SER A 16 0.78 16.80 -23.71
C SER A 16 0.25 16.14 -22.43
N SER A 17 -0.95 16.53 -21.98
CA SER A 17 -1.63 15.90 -20.85
C SER A 17 -1.95 14.43 -21.13
N LEU A 18 -2.48 14.14 -22.31
CA LEU A 18 -2.85 12.79 -22.73
C LEU A 18 -1.61 11.90 -22.90
N THR A 19 -0.52 12.41 -23.46
CA THR A 19 0.75 11.67 -23.55
C THR A 19 1.34 11.39 -22.17
N THR A 20 1.27 12.34 -21.24
CA THR A 20 1.78 12.17 -19.88
C THR A 20 0.97 11.10 -19.15
N PHE A 21 -0.36 11.14 -19.27
CA PHE A 21 -1.26 10.12 -18.71
C PHE A 21 -0.96 8.73 -19.29
N LEU A 22 -0.80 8.60 -20.61
CA LEU A 22 -0.51 7.31 -21.25
C LEU A 22 0.86 6.75 -20.84
N VAL A 23 1.88 7.60 -20.72
CA VAL A 23 3.21 7.18 -20.24
C VAL A 23 3.13 6.70 -18.80
N GLU A 24 2.44 7.43 -17.93
CA GLU A 24 2.29 7.05 -16.52
C GLU A 24 1.45 5.75 -16.38
N ALA A 25 0.35 5.64 -17.11
CA ALA A 25 -0.47 4.43 -17.14
C ALA A 25 0.30 3.22 -17.65
N ASN A 26 1.08 3.37 -18.73
CA ASN A 26 1.92 2.28 -19.25
C ASN A 26 3.02 1.88 -18.28
N LYS A 27 3.63 2.85 -17.58
CA LYS A 27 4.64 2.58 -16.55
C LYS A 27 4.03 1.82 -15.37
N GLN A 28 2.84 2.20 -14.93
CA GLN A 28 2.12 1.50 -13.87
C GLN A 28 1.73 0.09 -14.31
N LEU A 29 1.20 -0.06 -15.53
CA LEU A 29 0.87 -1.36 -16.11
C LEU A 29 2.10 -2.27 -16.18
N ALA A 30 3.23 -1.79 -16.69
CA ALA A 30 4.48 -2.56 -16.75
C ALA A 30 4.93 -3.04 -15.36
N GLY A 31 4.87 -2.16 -14.35
CA GLY A 31 5.18 -2.55 -12.97
C GLY A 31 4.24 -3.64 -12.43
N ILE A 32 2.94 -3.56 -12.72
CA ILE A 32 1.95 -4.58 -12.32
C ILE A 32 2.21 -5.91 -13.04
N TYR A 33 2.47 -5.87 -14.36
CA TYR A 33 2.76 -7.08 -15.14
C TYR A 33 4.01 -7.79 -14.63
N ASP A 34 5.10 -7.05 -14.40
CA ASP A 34 6.34 -7.62 -13.87
C ASP A 34 6.10 -8.25 -12.49
N GLN A 35 5.32 -7.60 -11.61
CA GLN A 35 4.98 -8.17 -10.30
C GLN A 35 4.18 -9.48 -10.40
N VAL A 36 3.16 -9.54 -11.26
CA VAL A 36 2.35 -10.75 -11.46
C VAL A 36 3.19 -11.90 -12.01
N VAL A 37 4.04 -11.63 -13.02
CA VAL A 37 4.92 -12.65 -13.61
C VAL A 37 5.94 -13.15 -12.58
N LEU A 38 6.53 -12.23 -11.80
CA LEU A 38 7.45 -12.59 -10.72
C LEU A 38 6.76 -13.43 -9.64
N ALA A 39 5.56 -13.03 -9.21
CA ALA A 39 4.75 -13.77 -8.25
C ALA A 39 4.45 -15.19 -8.73
N GLN A 40 4.06 -15.34 -10.00
CA GLN A 40 3.74 -16.65 -10.58
C GLN A 40 4.98 -17.56 -10.64
N LEU A 41 6.13 -17.03 -11.11
CA LEU A 41 7.39 -17.76 -11.10
C LEU A 41 7.80 -18.17 -9.68
N GLN A 42 7.66 -17.26 -8.72
CA GLN A 42 7.98 -17.55 -7.33
C GLN A 42 7.07 -18.63 -6.73
N ASN A 43 5.77 -18.66 -7.09
CA ASN A 43 4.83 -19.67 -6.65
C ASN A 43 5.14 -21.06 -7.26
N GLU A 44 5.60 -21.11 -8.50
CA GLU A 44 6.11 -22.35 -9.09
C GLU A 44 7.36 -22.86 -8.35
N LEU A 45 8.29 -21.95 -8.05
CA LEU A 45 9.54 -22.29 -7.40
C LEU A 45 9.37 -22.72 -5.93
N ARG A 46 8.49 -22.06 -5.17
CA ARG A 46 8.39 -22.19 -3.70
C ARG A 46 6.98 -22.47 -3.15
N GLY A 47 5.95 -22.50 -3.99
CA GLY A 47 4.58 -22.80 -3.59
C GLY A 47 4.29 -24.30 -3.49
N SER A 48 3.05 -24.72 -3.76
CA SER A 48 2.61 -26.11 -3.57
C SER A 48 3.41 -27.16 -4.36
N ASN A 49 4.04 -26.77 -5.47
CA ASN A 49 4.89 -27.65 -6.28
C ASN A 49 6.37 -27.66 -5.86
N ASP A 50 6.74 -26.86 -4.85
CA ASP A 50 8.09 -26.61 -4.31
C ASP A 50 9.20 -27.29 -5.11
N VAL A 51 9.48 -26.70 -6.28
CA VAL A 51 10.43 -27.25 -7.24
C VAL A 51 11.82 -27.38 -6.59
N PHE A 52 12.16 -26.51 -5.63
CA PHE A 52 13.39 -26.63 -4.86
C PHE A 52 13.48 -27.90 -4.01
N LYS A 53 12.42 -28.26 -3.27
CA LYS A 53 12.36 -29.53 -2.55
C LYS A 53 12.46 -30.72 -3.50
N ARG A 54 11.81 -30.63 -4.67
CA ARG A 54 11.80 -31.72 -5.66
C ARG A 54 13.15 -31.93 -6.35
N LEU A 55 13.89 -30.85 -6.60
CA LEU A 55 15.16 -30.90 -7.31
C LEU A 55 16.33 -31.47 -6.49
N LYS A 56 16.13 -31.76 -5.18
CA LYS A 56 17.18 -32.30 -4.28
C LYS A 56 18.53 -31.62 -4.49
N LEU A 57 18.53 -30.28 -4.51
CA LEU A 57 19.71 -29.50 -4.86
C LEU A 57 20.85 -29.80 -3.88
N GLY A 58 21.89 -30.48 -4.37
CA GLY A 58 23.04 -30.92 -3.59
C GLY A 58 24.19 -29.92 -3.53
N ASP A 59 24.21 -28.91 -4.41
CA ASP A 59 25.28 -27.92 -4.49
C ASP A 59 24.94 -26.65 -3.68
N ALA A 60 25.82 -26.30 -2.75
CA ALA A 60 25.72 -25.10 -1.93
C ALA A 60 25.70 -23.80 -2.76
N SER A 61 26.35 -23.79 -3.92
CA SER A 61 26.35 -22.64 -4.83
C SER A 61 24.97 -22.43 -5.46
N GLN A 62 24.32 -23.50 -5.93
CA GLN A 62 22.96 -23.46 -6.46
C GLN A 62 21.97 -23.01 -5.37
N LYS A 63 22.07 -23.57 -4.17
CA LYS A 63 21.23 -23.16 -3.03
C LYS A 63 21.37 -21.66 -2.73
N ARG A 64 22.60 -21.15 -2.72
CA ARG A 64 22.88 -19.72 -2.50
C ARG A 64 22.36 -18.81 -3.61
N GLN A 65 22.44 -19.24 -4.87
CA GLN A 65 21.86 -18.48 -5.99
C GLN A 65 20.34 -18.41 -5.89
N LEU A 66 19.71 -19.49 -5.45
CA LEU A 66 18.25 -19.58 -5.33
C LEU A 66 17.73 -18.85 -4.09
N GLU A 67 18.52 -18.74 -3.02
CA GLU A 67 18.23 -17.87 -1.88
C GLU A 67 18.15 -16.39 -2.25
N ARG A 68 18.80 -15.96 -3.35
CA ARG A 68 18.71 -14.59 -3.87
C ARG A 68 17.36 -14.27 -4.52
N ILE A 69 16.56 -15.30 -4.85
CA ILE A 69 15.22 -15.08 -5.40
C ILE A 69 14.37 -14.42 -4.31
N PRO A 70 13.77 -13.24 -4.59
CA PRO A 70 12.97 -12.52 -3.61
C PRO A 70 11.87 -13.42 -3.06
N ARG A 71 11.52 -13.23 -1.78
CA ARG A 71 10.40 -13.94 -1.17
C ARG A 71 9.08 -13.46 -1.78
N LEU A 72 8.09 -14.34 -1.82
CA LEU A 72 6.75 -14.10 -2.37
C LEU A 72 6.02 -12.95 -1.66
N GLY A 73 6.24 -12.80 -0.36
CA GLY A 73 5.46 -11.86 0.44
C GLY A 73 3.97 -12.17 0.36
N TYR A 74 3.13 -11.15 0.15
CA TYR A 74 1.68 -11.35 0.07
C TYR A 74 1.27 -12.26 -1.08
N ASP A 75 2.07 -12.38 -2.14
CA ASP A 75 1.80 -13.25 -3.28
C ASP A 75 1.87 -14.75 -2.92
N ALA A 76 2.30 -15.08 -1.70
CA ALA A 76 2.23 -16.44 -1.16
C ALA A 76 0.81 -16.83 -0.73
N LEU A 77 -0.07 -15.86 -0.49
CA LEU A 77 -1.48 -16.09 -0.14
C LEU A 77 -2.23 -16.67 -1.35
N ASP A 78 -3.38 -17.29 -1.10
CA ASP A 78 -4.28 -17.64 -2.20
C ASP A 78 -4.84 -16.38 -2.88
N GLY A 79 -5.37 -16.53 -4.10
CA GLY A 79 -5.84 -15.38 -4.88
C GLY A 79 -6.98 -14.59 -4.23
N MET A 80 -7.79 -15.24 -3.39
CA MET A 80 -8.90 -14.61 -2.67
C MET A 80 -8.38 -13.80 -1.49
N GLU A 81 -7.49 -14.38 -0.70
CA GLU A 81 -6.80 -13.72 0.41
C GLU A 81 -5.93 -12.55 -0.09
N LEU A 82 -5.22 -12.71 -1.21
CA LEU A 82 -4.41 -11.65 -1.82
C LEU A 82 -5.29 -10.46 -2.24
N THR A 83 -6.43 -10.74 -2.87
CA THR A 83 -7.43 -9.72 -3.23
C THR A 83 -7.97 -9.02 -1.97
N GLN A 84 -8.23 -9.78 -0.91
CA GLN A 84 -8.68 -9.23 0.36
C GLN A 84 -7.63 -8.32 1.02
N VAL A 85 -6.35 -8.68 1.01
CA VAL A 85 -5.26 -7.81 1.49
C VAL A 85 -5.27 -6.48 0.74
N ASN A 86 -5.33 -6.53 -0.60
CA ASN A 86 -5.32 -5.34 -1.43
C ASN A 86 -6.55 -4.44 -1.17
N ALA A 87 -7.73 -5.04 -1.05
CA ALA A 87 -8.95 -4.31 -0.73
C ALA A 87 -8.91 -3.65 0.65
N LEU A 88 -8.45 -4.38 1.68
CA LEU A 88 -8.30 -3.84 3.05
C LEU A 88 -7.29 -2.69 3.09
N ALA A 89 -6.14 -2.85 2.44
CA ALA A 89 -5.11 -1.81 2.38
C ALA A 89 -5.61 -0.55 1.66
N SER A 90 -6.30 -0.71 0.52
CA SER A 90 -6.89 0.41 -0.20
C SER A 90 -7.95 1.12 0.64
N ASN A 91 -8.91 0.38 1.20
CA ASN A 91 -10.01 0.95 1.98
C ASN A 91 -9.52 1.73 3.20
N MET A 92 -8.54 1.19 3.95
CA MET A 92 -7.98 1.89 5.09
C MET A 92 -7.19 3.14 4.68
N SER A 93 -6.42 3.08 3.58
CA SER A 93 -5.71 4.22 3.02
C SER A 93 -6.68 5.32 2.57
N ASP A 94 -7.77 4.95 1.89
CA ASP A 94 -8.77 5.89 1.41
C ASP A 94 -9.54 6.53 2.57
N SER A 95 -9.89 5.75 3.59
CA SER A 95 -10.47 6.28 4.83
C SER A 95 -9.53 7.29 5.49
N TYR A 96 -8.24 6.95 5.65
CA TYR A 96 -7.25 7.86 6.23
C TYR A 96 -7.15 9.19 5.46
N ARG A 97 -7.20 9.16 4.12
CA ARG A 97 -7.03 10.35 3.26
C ARG A 97 -8.27 11.21 3.10
N ASN A 98 -9.45 10.60 3.13
CA ASN A 98 -10.68 11.25 2.65
C ASN A 98 -11.74 11.45 3.74
N VAL A 99 -11.56 10.91 4.94
CA VAL A 99 -12.45 11.20 6.07
C VAL A 99 -12.44 12.70 6.37
N LEU A 100 -13.65 13.24 6.50
CA LEU A 100 -13.87 14.65 6.84
C LEU A 100 -14.20 14.81 8.32
N HIS A 101 -13.60 15.84 8.92
CA HIS A 101 -13.76 16.27 10.29
C HIS A 101 -14.53 17.58 10.33
N CYS A 102 -15.38 17.73 11.35
CA CYS A 102 -16.06 18.99 11.60
C CYS A 102 -15.11 19.99 12.27
N ALA A 103 -15.24 21.26 11.93
CA ALA A 103 -14.43 22.30 12.54
C ALA A 103 -14.82 22.50 14.02
N TYR A 104 -13.81 22.77 14.86
CA TYR A 104 -13.99 23.03 16.29
C TYR A 104 -14.99 24.17 16.52
N LYS A 105 -15.91 23.98 17.47
CA LYS A 105 -17.03 24.88 17.78
C LYS A 105 -18.01 25.13 16.60
N GLN A 106 -17.86 24.43 15.47
CA GLN A 106 -18.67 24.58 14.26
C GLN A 106 -19.11 23.20 13.71
N PRO A 107 -20.05 22.51 14.37
CA PRO A 107 -20.40 21.12 14.04
C PRO A 107 -21.00 20.93 12.63
N LYS A 108 -21.48 22.01 11.99
CA LYS A 108 -22.02 21.97 10.62
C LYS A 108 -20.95 22.11 9.53
N ASN A 109 -19.71 22.46 9.90
CA ASN A 109 -18.62 22.67 8.95
C ASN A 109 -17.73 21.42 8.86
N GLY A 110 -18.20 20.40 8.14
CA GLY A 110 -17.52 19.11 7.94
C GLY A 110 -16.65 19.06 6.68
N THR A 111 -15.63 19.92 6.59
CA THR A 111 -14.84 20.08 5.36
C THR A 111 -13.36 19.76 5.51
N LEU A 112 -12.88 19.52 6.73
CA LEU A 112 -11.45 19.40 7.03
C LEU A 112 -10.98 17.96 6.87
N ARG A 113 -9.88 17.72 6.16
CA ARG A 113 -9.20 16.42 6.14
C ARG A 113 -8.11 16.42 7.19
N LEU A 114 -7.57 15.23 7.49
CA LEU A 114 -6.42 15.14 8.39
C LEU A 114 -5.22 15.94 7.84
N ILE A 115 -4.94 15.78 6.55
CA ILE A 115 -3.83 16.43 5.85
C ILE A 115 -4.42 17.17 4.63
N PRO A 116 -4.15 18.48 4.45
CA PRO A 116 -3.29 19.33 5.29
C PRO A 116 -3.98 19.99 6.48
N GLU A 117 -5.32 20.04 6.54
CA GLU A 117 -6.03 21.02 7.39
C GLU A 117 -5.85 20.78 8.89
N VAL A 118 -6.21 19.60 9.39
CA VAL A 118 -6.08 19.28 10.82
C VAL A 118 -4.59 19.23 11.23
N GLN A 119 -3.71 18.79 10.34
CA GLN A 119 -2.27 18.83 10.57
C GLN A 119 -1.76 20.25 10.82
N ALA A 120 -2.21 21.24 10.03
CA ALA A 120 -1.84 22.64 10.25
C ALA A 120 -2.31 23.14 11.62
N ILE A 121 -3.52 22.78 12.04
CA ILE A 121 -4.06 23.12 13.36
C ILE A 121 -3.18 22.54 14.49
N PHE A 122 -2.75 21.28 14.39
CA PHE A 122 -1.84 20.69 15.38
C PHE A 122 -0.48 21.40 15.44
N GLN A 123 -0.02 22.00 14.34
CA GLN A 123 1.26 22.71 14.28
C GLN A 123 1.15 24.13 14.85
N GLU A 124 0.04 24.82 14.58
CA GLU A 124 -0.12 26.26 14.81
C GLU A 124 -0.91 26.59 16.08
N SER A 125 -1.92 25.78 16.44
CA SER A 125 -2.81 26.09 17.55
C SER A 125 -2.09 26.07 18.89
N ARG A 126 -2.57 26.93 19.79
CA ARG A 126 -2.18 27.02 21.20
C ARG A 126 -3.37 26.80 22.13
N ASP A 127 -4.57 26.60 21.57
CA ASP A 127 -5.77 26.23 22.31
C ASP A 127 -5.75 24.71 22.55
N LEU A 128 -5.58 24.31 23.81
CA LEU A 128 -5.51 22.89 24.19
C LEU A 128 -6.83 22.17 23.92
N ASP A 129 -7.97 22.85 24.08
CA ASP A 129 -9.29 22.26 23.86
C ASP A 129 -9.52 21.99 22.37
N GLU A 130 -9.01 22.86 21.50
CA GLU A 130 -9.05 22.66 20.04
C GLU A 130 -8.18 21.47 19.62
N ILE A 131 -6.98 21.36 20.17
CA ILE A 131 -6.07 20.24 19.91
C ILE A 131 -6.68 18.92 20.39
N GLU A 132 -7.23 18.88 21.60
CA GLU A 132 -7.89 17.70 22.15
C GLU A 132 -9.09 17.29 21.30
N TYR A 133 -9.93 18.25 20.90
CA TYR A 133 -11.08 18.01 20.03
C TYR A 133 -10.67 17.30 18.74
N TYR A 134 -9.70 17.85 18.00
CA TYR A 134 -9.26 17.23 16.74
C TYR A 134 -8.55 15.89 16.95
N TRP A 135 -7.83 15.71 18.06
CA TRP A 135 -7.22 14.43 18.39
C TRP A 135 -8.27 13.34 18.60
N LEU A 136 -9.33 13.64 19.35
CA LEU A 136 -10.43 12.72 19.61
C LEU A 136 -11.23 12.44 18.33
N GLU A 137 -11.61 13.47 17.58
CA GLU A 137 -12.34 13.33 16.31
C GLU A 137 -11.57 12.49 15.30
N TRP A 138 -10.26 12.70 15.17
CA TRP A 138 -9.41 11.88 14.32
C TRP A 138 -9.44 10.40 14.73
N ARG A 139 -9.25 10.12 16.01
CA ARG A 139 -9.22 8.74 16.54
C ARG A 139 -10.57 8.05 16.39
N GLN A 140 -11.67 8.78 16.54
CA GLN A 140 -13.01 8.26 16.38
C GLN A 140 -13.36 7.99 14.91
N ARG A 141 -13.14 8.95 14.02
CA ARG A 141 -13.59 8.85 12.62
C ARG A 141 -12.72 7.96 11.75
N THR A 142 -11.43 7.84 12.06
CA THR A 142 -10.52 7.00 11.27
C THR A 142 -10.10 5.76 12.05
N GLY A 143 -9.59 5.94 13.27
CA GLY A 143 -9.01 4.84 14.05
C GLY A 143 -10.04 3.77 14.44
N LEU A 144 -11.12 4.17 15.10
CA LEU A 144 -12.19 3.23 15.47
C LEU A 144 -12.91 2.66 14.26
N ALA A 145 -13.18 3.50 13.24
CA ALA A 145 -13.87 3.08 12.02
C ALA A 145 -13.11 2.01 11.21
N THR A 146 -11.77 2.01 11.27
CA THR A 146 -10.92 1.05 10.53
C THR A 146 -10.41 -0.11 11.40
N ARG A 147 -10.80 -0.17 12.68
CA ARG A 147 -10.31 -1.18 13.64
C ARG A 147 -10.46 -2.61 13.12
N ASP A 148 -11.65 -2.97 12.65
CA ASP A 148 -11.94 -4.35 12.23
C ASP A 148 -11.19 -4.71 10.94
N GLN A 149 -11.04 -3.74 10.03
CA GLN A 149 -10.22 -3.89 8.83
C GLN A 149 -8.75 -4.12 9.17
N PHE A 150 -8.22 -3.37 10.14
CA PHE A 150 -6.85 -3.54 10.62
C PHE A 150 -6.64 -4.93 11.24
N VAL A 151 -7.58 -5.38 12.08
CA VAL A 151 -7.52 -6.73 12.66
C VAL A 151 -7.55 -7.82 11.57
N ALA A 152 -8.39 -7.66 10.55
CA ALA A 152 -8.43 -8.58 9.42
C ALA A 152 -7.10 -8.57 8.64
N LEU A 153 -6.55 -7.39 8.36
CA LEU A 153 -5.26 -7.27 7.69
C LEU A 153 -4.13 -7.93 8.49
N MET A 154 -4.10 -7.75 9.81
CA MET A 154 -3.09 -8.37 10.67
C MET A 154 -3.18 -9.90 10.72
N LYS A 155 -4.38 -10.47 10.60
CA LYS A 155 -4.54 -11.93 10.45
C LYS A 155 -3.93 -12.43 9.14
N LEU A 156 -4.22 -11.74 8.04
CA LEU A 156 -3.63 -12.05 6.73
C LEU A 156 -2.11 -11.88 6.74
N TYR A 157 -1.60 -10.80 7.37
CA TYR A 157 -0.17 -10.57 7.54
C TYR A 157 0.53 -11.70 8.31
N LYS A 158 -0.11 -12.21 9.37
CA LYS A 158 0.41 -13.38 10.10
C LYS A 158 0.46 -14.63 9.22
N ASN A 159 -0.58 -14.87 8.41
CA ASN A 159 -0.60 -15.98 7.45
C ASN A 159 0.54 -15.82 6.42
N THR A 160 0.68 -14.62 5.85
CA THR A 160 1.78 -14.27 4.95
C THR A 160 3.15 -14.56 5.55
N ALA A 161 3.39 -14.19 6.82
CA ALA A 161 4.65 -14.48 7.50
C ALA A 161 4.93 -16.00 7.57
N GLN A 162 3.93 -16.79 7.95
CA GLN A 162 4.04 -18.25 8.07
C GLN A 162 4.32 -18.91 6.72
N LEU A 163 3.61 -18.50 5.66
CA LEU A 163 3.82 -18.98 4.30
C LEU A 163 5.20 -18.61 3.75
N ASN A 164 5.77 -17.50 4.21
CA ASN A 164 7.13 -17.08 3.88
C ASN A 164 8.20 -17.69 4.79
N GLY A 165 7.85 -18.65 5.65
CA GLY A 165 8.77 -19.42 6.49
C GLY A 165 9.15 -18.76 7.82
N TYR A 166 8.39 -17.78 8.28
CA TYR A 166 8.62 -17.10 9.57
C TYR A 166 7.56 -17.54 10.58
N PRO A 167 7.97 -18.09 11.74
CA PRO A 167 7.02 -18.54 12.77
C PRO A 167 6.18 -17.41 13.35
N ARG A 168 6.77 -16.20 13.45
CA ARG A 168 6.14 -15.02 14.01
C ARG A 168 6.13 -13.88 13.00
N ALA A 169 5.10 -13.04 13.10
CA ALA A 169 4.88 -11.94 12.15
C ALA A 169 5.94 -10.85 12.30
N GLU A 170 6.42 -10.62 13.52
CA GLU A 170 7.51 -9.70 13.82
C GLU A 170 8.84 -10.11 13.18
N ASP A 171 9.16 -11.42 13.14
CA ASP A 171 10.37 -11.91 12.49
C ASP A 171 10.31 -11.62 10.98
N TYR A 172 9.11 -11.78 10.40
CA TYR A 172 8.88 -11.41 9.02
C TYR A 172 8.99 -9.89 8.81
N TRP A 173 8.49 -9.06 9.73
CA TRP A 173 8.58 -7.60 9.65
C TRP A 173 10.04 -7.12 9.67
N PHE A 174 10.86 -7.67 10.57
CA PHE A 174 12.26 -7.26 10.77
C PHE A 174 13.27 -8.01 9.89
N ARG A 175 12.82 -8.90 9.00
CA ARG A 175 13.67 -9.74 8.14
C ARG A 175 14.78 -9.01 7.37
N SER A 176 14.58 -7.74 7.03
CA SER A 176 15.58 -6.93 6.29
C SER A 176 16.70 -6.42 7.19
N LEU A 177 16.50 -6.39 8.50
CA LEU A 177 17.51 -6.00 9.48
C LEU A 177 18.48 -7.17 9.77
N ASP A 178 17.98 -8.40 9.74
CA ASP A 178 18.77 -9.62 9.99
C ASP A 178 19.71 -9.98 8.84
N GLN A 179 19.51 -9.41 7.65
CA GLN A 179 20.36 -9.67 6.47
C GLN A 179 21.72 -8.96 6.50
N LYS A 180 22.07 -8.28 7.61
CA LYS A 180 23.31 -7.49 7.74
C LYS A 180 24.43 -8.13 8.59
N SER A 181 24.34 -9.41 8.98
CA SER A 181 25.43 -10.13 9.66
C SER A 181 26.16 -11.11 8.75
#